data_AF-A0A2U8TR05-F1
#
_entry.id   AF-A0A2U8TR05-F1
#
_cell.length_a   1.000
_cell.length_b   1.000
_cell.length_c   1.000
_cell.angle_alpha   90.00
_cell.angle_beta   90.00
_cell.angle_gamma   90.00
#
_symmetry.space_group_name_H-M   'P 1'
#
loop_
_entity.id
_entity.type
_entity.pdbx_description
1 polymer ?
#
loop_
_entity_poly.entity_id
_entity_poly.type
_entity_poly.pdbx_seq_one_letter_code
_entity_poly.pdbx_strand_id
1 'polypeptide(L)' 'MSKATTPDGQYFVVKGQLWRCTNPSLSERCAVNELMAARREVKAAKVSGDSEQLKKERPPQSGSIK' A
#
# COMPACT_ATOMS: atom_id res chain seq x y z
N MET A 1 27.05 -15.34 -2.16
CA MET A 1 26.36 -14.83 -3.36
C MET A 1 25.67 -13.53 -2.99
N SER A 2 26.33 -12.39 -3.24
CA SER A 2 25.75 -11.07 -3.01
C SER A 2 24.70 -10.81 -4.09
N LYS A 3 23.43 -10.76 -3.70
CA LYS A 3 22.36 -10.26 -4.57
C LYS A 3 22.61 -8.76 -4.73
N ALA A 4 22.83 -8.31 -5.96
CA ALA A 4 23.03 -6.90 -6.26
C ALA A 4 21.70 -6.15 -6.06
N THR A 5 21.44 -5.82 -4.81
CA THR A 5 20.36 -4.93 -4.38
C THR A 5 20.95 -3.54 -4.25
N THR A 6 20.19 -2.51 -4.65
CA THR A 6 20.60 -1.13 -4.45
C THR A 6 20.76 -0.82 -2.95
N PRO A 7 21.64 0.12 -2.55
CA PRO A 7 21.89 0.42 -1.12
C PRO A 7 20.63 0.85 -0.36
N ASP A 8 19.67 1.44 -1.07
CA ASP A 8 18.36 1.85 -0.55
C ASP A 8 17.35 0.68 -0.45
N GLY A 9 17.72 -0.53 -0.89
CA GLY A 9 16.87 -1.73 -0.81
C GLY A 9 15.69 -1.75 -1.79
N GLN A 10 15.50 -0.71 -2.58
CA GLN A 10 14.31 -0.53 -3.43
C GLN A 10 14.38 -1.29 -4.75
N TYR A 11 15.56 -1.74 -5.18
CA TYR A 11 15.72 -2.44 -6.44
C TYR A 11 16.72 -3.58 -6.35
N PHE A 12 16.54 -4.60 -7.19
CA PHE A 12 17.51 -5.69 -7.37
C PHE A 12 17.62 -6.08 -8.83
N VAL A 13 18.78 -6.62 -9.23
CA VAL A 13 19.03 -7.03 -10.62
C VAL A 13 18.97 -8.55 -10.78
N VAL A 14 18.22 -9.04 -11.76
CA VAL A 14 18.19 -10.45 -12.18
C VAL A 14 18.35 -10.52 -13.69
N LYS A 15 19.35 -11.27 -14.17
CA LYS A 15 19.64 -11.44 -15.61
C LYS A 15 19.79 -10.10 -16.37
N GLY A 16 20.41 -9.09 -15.73
CA GLY A 16 20.59 -7.77 -16.33
C GLY A 16 19.34 -6.88 -16.32
N GLN A 17 18.23 -7.35 -15.75
CA GLN A 17 16.99 -6.58 -15.63
C GLN A 17 16.80 -6.08 -14.21
N LEU A 18 16.39 -4.81 -14.06
CA LEU A 18 16.11 -4.15 -12.78
C LEU A 18 14.67 -4.45 -12.35
N TRP A 19 14.51 -4.94 -11.12
CA TRP A 19 13.23 -5.23 -10.50
C TRP A 19 13.02 -4.33 -9.29
N ARG A 20 11.79 -3.84 -9.10
CA ARG A 20 11.38 -3.08 -7.91
C ARG A 20 11.09 -4.01 -6.74
N CYS A 21 11.65 -3.67 -5.58
CA CYS A 21 11.24 -4.20 -4.28
C CYS A 21 10.05 -3.39 -3.74
N THR A 22 9.35 -3.99 -2.77
CA THR A 22 8.50 -3.25 -1.84
C THR A 22 9.32 -2.15 -1.17
N ASN A 23 8.76 -0.93 -1.05
CA ASN A 23 9.45 0.20 -0.44
C ASN A 23 9.82 -0.15 1.03
N PRO A 24 11.11 -0.27 1.37
CA PRO A 24 11.53 -0.70 2.70
C PRO A 24 11.28 0.35 3.79
N SER A 25 10.99 1.61 3.42
CA SER A 25 10.59 2.65 4.39
C SER A 25 9.12 2.52 4.83
N LEU A 26 8.33 1.70 4.14
CA LEU A 26 7.01 1.33 4.62
C LEU A 26 7.16 0.25 5.70
N SER A 27 6.74 0.54 6.93
CA SER A 27 6.52 -0.49 7.95
C SER A 27 5.26 -1.28 7.58
N GLU A 28 5.38 -2.06 6.50
CA GLU A 28 4.32 -2.71 5.71
C GLU A 28 3.21 -3.36 6.55
N ARG A 29 3.48 -3.79 7.77
CA ARG A 29 2.53 -4.56 8.57
C ARG A 29 1.45 -3.67 9.22
N CYS A 30 1.80 -2.51 9.76
CA CYS A 30 0.82 -1.70 10.51
C CYS A 30 -0.15 -0.99 9.57
N ALA A 31 0.37 -0.31 8.54
CA ALA A 31 -0.45 0.43 7.58
C ALA A 31 -1.38 -0.49 6.76
N VAL A 32 -0.92 -1.69 6.40
CA VAL A 32 -1.75 -2.67 5.69
C VAL A 32 -2.84 -3.22 6.61
N ASN A 33 -2.53 -3.50 7.88
CA ASN A 33 -3.53 -3.98 8.83
C ASN A 33 -4.64 -2.95 9.05
N GLU A 34 -4.28 -1.68 9.26
CA GLU A 34 -5.23 -0.57 9.41
C GLU A 34 -6.08 -0.38 8.14
N LEU A 35 -5.44 -0.37 6.96
CA LEU A 35 -6.14 -0.28 5.69
C LEU A 35 -7.13 -1.43 5.49
N MET A 36 -6.72 -2.65 5.84
CA MET A 36 -7.56 -3.84 5.69
C MET A 36 -8.70 -3.88 6.71
N ALA A 37 -8.49 -3.37 7.93
CA ALA A 37 -9.54 -3.17 8.93
C ALA A 37 -10.59 -2.18 8.43
N ALA A 38 -10.16 -0.99 7.99
CA ALA A 38 -11.05 0.03 7.42
C ALA A 38 -11.85 -0.53 6.22
N ARG A 39 -11.20 -1.24 5.29
CA ARG A 39 -11.89 -1.85 4.13
C ARG A 39 -12.94 -2.89 4.54
N ARG A 40 -12.72 -3.64 5.63
CA ARG A 40 -13.70 -4.60 6.15
C ARG A 40 -14.90 -3.87 6.76
N GLU A 41 -14.69 -2.79 7.50
CA GLU A 41 -15.77 -1.96 8.03
C GLU A 41 -16.63 -1.37 6.91
N VAL A 42 -16.00 -0.83 5.86
CA VAL A 42 -16.72 -0.36 4.66
C VAL A 42 -17.57 -1.47 4.04
N LYS A 43 -17.00 -2.68 3.92
CA LYS A 43 -17.73 -3.83 3.36
C LYS A 43 -18.89 -4.23 4.27
N ALA A 44 -18.70 -4.24 5.59
CA ALA A 44 -19.74 -4.57 6.55
C ALA A 44 -20.90 -3.56 6.49
N ALA A 45 -20.61 -2.26 6.49
CA ALA A 45 -21.61 -1.19 6.37
C ALA A 45 -22.42 -1.28 5.05
N LYS A 46 -21.74 -1.62 3.94
CA LYS A 46 -22.42 -1.85 2.65
C LYS A 46 -23.34 -3.07 2.66
N VAL A 47 -22.99 -4.11 3.41
CA VAL A 47 -23.79 -5.35 3.51
C VAL A 47 -24.96 -5.16 4.49
N SER A 48 -24.80 -4.39 5.56
CA SER A 48 -25.85 -4.11 6.54
C SER A 48 -26.90 -3.09 6.05
N GLY A 49 -26.68 -2.44 4.91
CA GLY A 49 -27.61 -1.46 4.34
C GLY A 49 -27.42 -0.02 4.84
N ASP A 50 -26.45 0.24 5.72
CA ASP A 50 -26.09 1.58 6.22
C ASP A 50 -25.21 2.35 5.23
N SER A 51 -25.76 2.58 4.04
CA SER A 51 -25.07 3.16 2.88
C SER A 51 -24.75 4.66 3.03
N GLU A 52 -25.22 5.32 4.08
CA GLU A 52 -25.26 6.78 4.20
C GLU A 52 -24.05 7.40 4.93
N GLN A 53 -23.30 6.67 5.77
CA GLN A 53 -22.28 7.30 6.64
C GLN A 53 -20.86 7.37 6.07
N LEU A 54 -20.57 6.72 4.93
CA LEU A 54 -19.18 6.50 4.48
C LEU A 54 -18.65 7.47 3.41
N LYS A 55 -19.22 8.68 3.30
CA LYS A 55 -18.75 9.70 2.34
C LYS A 55 -17.83 10.77 2.95
N LYS A 56 -17.63 10.81 4.27
CA LYS A 56 -17.00 11.99 4.89
C LYS A 56 -15.47 12.03 4.88
N GLU A 57 -14.77 10.90 4.72
CA GLU A 57 -13.32 10.92 4.93
C GLU A 57 -12.56 10.22 3.80
N ARG A 58 -12.43 10.94 2.68
CA ARG A 58 -11.37 10.67 1.70
C ARG A 58 -10.38 11.84 1.75
N PRO A 59 -9.22 11.71 2.41
CA PRO A 59 -8.18 12.72 2.27
C PRO A 59 -7.69 12.75 0.81
N PRO A 60 -7.29 13.93 0.29
CA PRO A 60 -6.86 14.07 -1.09
C PRO A 60 -5.62 13.20 -1.33
N GLN A 61 -5.70 12.31 -2.33
CA GLN A 61 -4.54 11.58 -2.83
C GLN A 61 -3.56 12.59 -3.45
N SER A 62 -2.59 13.04 -2.67
CA SER A 62 -1.42 13.73 -3.19
C SER A 62 -0.53 12.69 -3.87
N GLY A 63 -0.28 12.86 -5.17
CA GLY A 63 0.68 12.01 -5.88
C GLY A 63 0.52 11.92 -7.39
N SER A 64 0.26 13.03 -8.10
CA SER A 64 0.64 13.11 -9.51
C SER A 64 2.16 13.22 -9.58
N ILE A 65 2.84 12.14 -9.95
CA ILE A 65 4.24 12.18 -10.36
C ILE A 65 4.24 12.23 -11.89
N LYS A 66 4.80 13.33 -12.42
CA LYS A 66 5.05 13.56 -13.84
C LYS A 66 6.01 12.54 -14.42
#